data_AF-A0A354EK42-F1
#
_entry.id   AF-A0A354EK42-F1
#
_cell.length_a   1.000
_cell.length_b   1.000
_cell.length_c   1.000
_cell.angle_alpha   90.00
_cell.angle_beta   90.00
_cell.angle_gamma   90.00
#
_symmetry.space_group_name_H-M   'P 1'
#
loop_
_entity.id
_entity.type
_entity.pdbx_description
1 polymer ?
#
loop_
_entity_poly.entity_id
_entity_poly.type
_entity_poly.pdbx_seq_one_letter_code
_entity_poly.pdbx_strand_id
1 'polypeptide(L)'
;MDKHEIFRIYVLPHLLEKANKAGATDEIVSISLFGSANYRPDAVRPEQLPEKDFDIWIVMKEGSLQSAQRFASELFGANFIFETSEIKACILYDKFHRKFPIGQLLISPMIVMEESYSLANENYSQEERNDILVPWFRPRSRERVPESIVCSPLLQWMCFDMQQLYVEAMNLWQLMMPIIVTAEGSKFLGTFVECAVTGRFFYGDAERYAALNKKLLESVINHLFLNEKNIPLAEFYKMLTTSQKAGTEFGENLTKQFASWLNNAA
;
A
#
# COMPACT_ATOMS: atom_id res chain seq x y z
N MET A 1 -15.81 14.29 14.92
CA MET A 1 -15.29 12.95 14.63
C MET A 1 -14.10 13.13 13.71
N ASP A 2 -12.97 12.56 14.07
CA ASP A 2 -11.79 12.58 13.20
C ASP A 2 -11.87 11.48 12.13
N LYS A 3 -10.93 11.48 11.17
CA LYS A 3 -10.90 10.50 10.09
C LYS A 3 -10.70 9.06 10.59
N HIS A 4 -9.95 8.86 11.68
CA HIS A 4 -9.70 7.53 12.24
C HIS A 4 -10.95 6.96 12.89
N GLU A 5 -11.72 7.80 13.57
CA GLU A 5 -13.04 7.43 14.10
C GLU A 5 -14.03 7.11 12.99
N ILE A 6 -14.08 7.92 11.93
CA ILE A 6 -14.89 7.64 10.73
C ILE A 6 -14.52 6.27 10.15
N PHE A 7 -13.22 6.03 9.96
CA PHE A 7 -12.72 4.78 9.42
C PHE A 7 -13.15 3.59 10.29
N ARG A 8 -12.88 3.67 11.60
CA ARG A 8 -13.16 2.59 12.55
C ARG A 8 -14.66 2.27 12.65
N ILE A 9 -15.53 3.28 12.63
CA ILE A 9 -16.98 3.10 12.86
C ILE A 9 -17.72 2.73 11.57
N TYR A 10 -17.31 3.26 10.41
CA TYR A 10 -18.09 3.13 9.18
C TYR A 10 -17.38 2.34 8.09
N VAL A 11 -16.09 2.59 7.86
CA VAL A 11 -15.36 1.98 6.73
C VAL A 11 -14.90 0.57 7.06
N LEU A 12 -14.23 0.37 8.19
CA LEU A 12 -13.71 -0.93 8.62
C LEU A 12 -14.84 -1.98 8.74
N PRO A 13 -15.98 -1.71 9.39
CA PRO A 13 -17.06 -2.70 9.48
C PRO A 13 -17.62 -3.09 8.11
N HIS A 14 -17.68 -2.14 7.16
CA HIS A 14 -18.09 -2.44 5.80
C HIS A 14 -17.09 -3.35 5.07
N LEU A 15 -15.79 -3.11 5.23
CA LEU A 15 -14.77 -3.99 4.68
C LEU A 15 -14.87 -5.41 5.26
N LEU A 16 -15.05 -5.53 6.58
CA LEU A 16 -15.20 -6.82 7.25
C LEU A 16 -16.50 -7.53 6.86
N GLU A 17 -17.61 -6.81 6.67
CA GLU A 17 -18.86 -7.36 6.14
C GLU A 17 -18.64 -7.98 4.75
N LYS A 18 -17.92 -7.28 3.88
CA LYS A 18 -17.59 -7.74 2.52
C LYS A 18 -16.63 -8.92 2.53
N ALA A 19 -15.60 -8.89 3.38
CA ALA A 19 -14.70 -10.02 3.57
C ALA A 19 -15.43 -11.25 4.09
N ASN A 20 -16.35 -11.08 5.04
CA ASN A 20 -17.16 -12.18 5.59
C ASN A 20 -18.08 -12.80 4.51
N LYS A 21 -18.75 -11.98 3.70
CA LYS A 21 -19.55 -12.46 2.56
C LYS A 21 -18.72 -13.26 1.56
N ALA A 22 -17.48 -12.86 1.34
CA ALA A 22 -16.55 -13.56 0.46
C ALA A 22 -15.87 -14.79 1.11
N GLY A 23 -16.07 -15.03 2.41
CA GLY A 23 -15.36 -16.07 3.16
C GLY A 23 -13.85 -15.82 3.26
N ALA A 24 -13.44 -14.56 3.35
CA ALA A 24 -12.04 -14.12 3.30
C ALA A 24 -11.53 -13.51 4.62
N THR A 25 -12.39 -13.33 5.63
CA THR A 25 -12.04 -12.64 6.89
C THR A 25 -10.84 -13.27 7.58
N ASP A 26 -10.80 -14.60 7.70
CA ASP A 26 -9.71 -15.31 8.37
C ASP A 26 -8.39 -15.24 7.59
N GLU A 27 -8.40 -14.81 6.33
CA GLU A 27 -7.23 -14.65 5.48
C GLU A 27 -6.64 -13.24 5.51
N ILE A 28 -7.26 -12.31 6.23
CA ILE A 28 -6.76 -10.93 6.37
C ILE A 28 -5.69 -10.89 7.46
N VAL A 29 -4.46 -10.53 7.07
CA VAL A 29 -3.36 -10.23 8.00
C VAL A 29 -3.53 -8.85 8.60
N SER A 30 -3.85 -7.84 7.79
CA SER A 30 -4.10 -6.50 8.31
C SER A 30 -5.04 -5.67 7.46
N ILE A 31 -5.72 -4.72 8.11
CA ILE A 31 -6.35 -3.57 7.46
C ILE A 31 -5.80 -2.31 8.12
N SER A 32 -5.16 -1.47 7.31
CA SER A 32 -4.50 -0.24 7.73
C SER A 32 -5.00 0.95 6.92
N LEU A 33 -5.06 2.12 7.53
CA LEU A 33 -5.30 3.39 6.83
C LEU A 33 -3.96 4.04 6.50
N PHE A 34 -3.76 4.48 5.26
CA PHE A 34 -2.56 5.21 4.86
C PHE A 34 -2.91 6.56 4.22
N GLY A 35 -1.90 7.27 3.71
CA GLY A 35 -2.10 8.54 3.01
C GLY A 35 -2.52 9.68 3.93
N SER A 36 -3.12 10.73 3.34
CA SER A 36 -3.38 12.01 4.02
C SER A 36 -4.32 11.90 5.22
N ALA A 37 -5.14 10.84 5.26
CA ALA A 37 -6.03 10.56 6.36
C ALA A 37 -5.30 10.14 7.65
N ASN A 38 -4.07 9.60 7.52
CA ASN A 38 -3.30 9.11 8.66
C ASN A 38 -2.54 10.21 9.42
N TYR A 39 -1.97 11.20 8.71
CA TYR A 39 -1.09 12.22 9.29
C TYR A 39 -1.68 13.64 9.35
N ARG A 40 -2.96 13.80 9.00
CA ARG A 40 -3.72 15.04 9.20
C ARG A 40 -5.01 14.72 9.98
N PRO A 41 -4.94 14.69 11.33
CA PRO A 41 -6.10 14.42 12.19
C PRO A 41 -7.00 15.66 12.25
N ASP A 42 -7.56 16.04 11.11
CA ASP A 42 -8.50 17.13 11.03
C ASP A 42 -9.88 16.61 11.42
N ALA A 43 -10.59 17.36 12.27
CA ALA A 43 -12.01 17.14 12.44
C ALA A 43 -12.71 17.30 11.09
N VAL A 44 -13.44 16.27 10.65
CA VAL A 44 -14.11 16.30 9.35
C VAL A 44 -15.52 16.82 9.53
N ARG A 45 -15.85 17.90 8.84
CA ARG A 45 -17.24 18.38 8.78
C ARG A 45 -18.05 17.55 7.78
N PRO A 46 -19.36 17.33 7.99
CA PRO A 46 -20.17 16.49 7.11
C PRO A 46 -20.09 16.87 5.63
N GLU A 47 -20.06 18.17 5.32
CA GLU A 47 -19.96 18.70 3.96
C GLU A 47 -18.63 18.36 3.25
N GLN A 48 -17.58 18.03 4.00
CA GLN A 48 -16.27 17.69 3.46
C GLN A 48 -16.14 16.19 3.16
N LEU A 49 -17.04 15.34 3.66
CA LEU A 49 -16.96 13.89 3.56
C LEU A 49 -16.87 13.36 2.11
N PRO A 50 -17.60 13.90 1.12
CA PRO A 50 -17.48 13.44 -0.27
C PRO A 50 -16.10 13.69 -0.88
N GLU A 51 -15.37 14.69 -0.38
CA GLU A 51 -14.05 15.07 -0.89
C GLU A 51 -12.90 14.38 -0.15
N LYS A 52 -13.18 13.66 0.95
CA LYS A 52 -12.15 12.92 1.70
C LYS A 52 -12.01 11.51 1.14
N ASP A 53 -10.81 11.20 0.66
CA ASP A 53 -10.41 9.84 0.34
C ASP A 53 -9.89 9.09 1.58
N PHE A 54 -10.33 7.84 1.69
CA PHE A 54 -9.80 6.87 2.62
C PHE A 54 -8.96 5.87 1.83
N ASP A 55 -7.66 6.05 1.86
CA ASP A 55 -6.69 5.14 1.26
C ASP A 55 -6.38 4.00 2.25
N ILE A 56 -6.67 2.75 1.85
CA ILE A 56 -6.73 1.61 2.78
C ILE A 56 -5.84 0.50 2.27
N TRP A 57 -4.90 0.05 3.09
CA TRP A 57 -3.99 -1.03 2.79
C TRP A 57 -4.48 -2.31 3.48
N ILE A 58 -4.71 -3.36 2.72
CA ILE A 58 -5.26 -4.62 3.20
C ILE A 58 -4.27 -5.73 2.85
N VAL A 59 -3.66 -6.37 3.84
CA VAL A 59 -2.73 -7.47 3.61
C VAL A 59 -3.47 -8.79 3.78
N MET A 60 -3.36 -9.67 2.79
CA MET A 60 -3.89 -11.03 2.79
C MET A 60 -2.77 -12.04 3.01
N LYS A 61 -3.07 -13.15 3.67
CA LYS A 61 -2.11 -14.22 3.95
C LYS A 61 -1.55 -14.85 2.68
N GLU A 62 -0.33 -15.35 2.79
CA GLU A 62 0.30 -16.19 1.76
C GLU A 62 -0.64 -17.32 1.29
N GLY A 63 -0.68 -17.56 -0.03
CA GLY A 63 -1.52 -18.58 -0.65
C GLY A 63 -3.02 -18.26 -0.72
N SER A 64 -3.46 -17.08 -0.25
CA SER A 64 -4.88 -16.73 -0.16
C SER A 64 -5.45 -16.03 -1.40
N LEU A 65 -4.84 -16.21 -2.58
CA LEU A 65 -5.20 -15.51 -3.81
C LEU A 65 -6.69 -15.64 -4.15
N GLN A 66 -7.26 -16.85 -4.05
CA GLN A 66 -8.68 -17.09 -4.33
C GLN A 66 -9.61 -16.34 -3.35
N SER A 67 -9.25 -16.28 -2.07
CA SER A 67 -10.01 -15.52 -1.08
C SER A 67 -9.91 -14.02 -1.33
N ALA A 68 -8.72 -13.53 -1.71
CA ALA A 68 -8.52 -12.14 -2.08
C ALA A 68 -9.30 -11.75 -3.35
N GLN A 69 -9.35 -12.61 -4.37
CA GLN A 69 -10.17 -12.46 -5.58
C GLN A 69 -11.67 -12.38 -5.27
N ARG A 70 -12.19 -13.26 -4.40
CA ARG A 70 -13.59 -13.23 -3.97
C ARG A 70 -13.90 -11.97 -3.18
N PHE A 71 -13.02 -11.58 -2.26
CA PHE A 71 -13.19 -10.36 -1.47
C PHE A 71 -13.21 -9.11 -2.35
N ALA A 72 -12.25 -9.01 -3.27
CA ALA A 72 -12.23 -7.99 -4.31
C ALA A 72 -13.53 -7.94 -5.11
N SER A 73 -14.00 -9.09 -5.59
CA SER A 73 -15.21 -9.16 -6.40
C SER A 73 -16.42 -8.64 -5.62
N GLU A 74 -16.53 -8.98 -4.34
CA GLU A 74 -17.61 -8.49 -3.49
C GLU A 74 -17.47 -7.02 -3.09
N LEU A 75 -16.25 -6.52 -2.94
CA LEU A 75 -15.99 -5.14 -2.56
C LEU A 75 -16.30 -4.17 -3.71
N PHE A 76 -15.87 -4.51 -4.93
CA PHE A 76 -15.96 -3.63 -6.09
C PHE A 76 -17.14 -3.94 -7.03
N GLY A 77 -17.80 -5.10 -6.88
CA GLY A 77 -18.92 -5.51 -7.72
C GLY A 77 -18.51 -5.82 -9.17
N ALA A 78 -17.28 -6.27 -9.37
CA ALA A 78 -16.73 -6.68 -10.67
C ALA A 78 -16.05 -8.05 -10.51
N ASN A 79 -15.89 -8.80 -11.60
CA ASN A 79 -15.31 -10.14 -11.54
C ASN A 79 -13.78 -10.07 -11.53
N PHE A 80 -13.13 -10.54 -10.46
CA PHE A 80 -11.67 -10.63 -10.34
C PHE A 80 -11.24 -12.09 -10.32
N ILE A 81 -11.11 -12.70 -11.48
CA ILE A 81 -10.62 -14.07 -11.63
C ILE A 81 -9.30 -14.03 -12.41
N PHE A 82 -8.23 -14.47 -11.75
CA PHE A 82 -6.93 -14.69 -12.35
C PHE A 82 -6.75 -16.20 -12.57
N GLU A 83 -6.42 -16.61 -13.79
CA GLU A 83 -6.28 -18.02 -14.15
C GLU A 83 -4.90 -18.62 -13.79
N THR A 84 -3.93 -17.79 -13.38
CA THR A 84 -2.56 -18.23 -13.06
C THR A 84 -2.18 -17.91 -11.61
N SER A 85 -1.48 -18.86 -10.99
CA SER A 85 -0.90 -18.77 -9.65
C SER A 85 0.45 -18.05 -9.60
N GLU A 86 1.04 -17.71 -10.74
CA GLU A 86 2.33 -16.98 -10.83
C GLU A 86 2.20 -15.50 -10.47
N ILE A 87 0.96 -15.02 -10.38
CA ILE A 87 0.64 -13.65 -10.05
C ILE A 87 0.87 -13.44 -8.55
N LYS A 88 2.06 -12.95 -8.19
CA LYS A 88 2.36 -12.36 -6.87
C LYS A 88 1.64 -11.01 -6.64
N ALA A 89 0.59 -10.76 -7.41
CA ALA A 89 0.02 -9.44 -7.53
C ALA A 89 -0.77 -9.03 -6.33
N CYS A 90 -0.69 -7.74 -6.15
CA CYS A 90 -1.62 -7.01 -5.35
C CYS A 90 -2.91 -6.71 -6.14
N ILE A 91 -4.00 -6.64 -5.41
CA ILE A 91 -5.38 -6.52 -5.82
C ILE A 91 -5.89 -5.10 -5.49
N LEU A 92 -6.08 -4.29 -6.54
CA LEU A 92 -7.10 -3.23 -6.68
C LEU A 92 -6.90 -1.89 -6.00
N TYR A 93 -6.72 -0.85 -6.82
CA TYR A 93 -6.74 0.57 -6.51
C TYR A 93 -7.84 1.08 -7.42
N ASP A 94 -9.07 0.84 -6.99
CA ASP A 94 -10.19 1.57 -7.54
C ASP A 94 -10.77 2.44 -6.45
N LYS A 95 -11.00 3.71 -6.81
CA LYS A 95 -11.61 4.68 -5.92
C LYS A 95 -13.10 4.67 -6.20
N PHE A 96 -13.89 4.31 -5.22
CA PHE A 96 -15.34 4.32 -5.37
C PHE A 96 -16.00 5.06 -4.22
N HIS A 97 -17.13 5.70 -4.54
CA HIS A 97 -17.93 6.34 -3.53
C HIS A 97 -18.91 5.34 -2.93
N ARG A 98 -19.03 5.34 -1.61
CA ARG A 98 -19.98 4.53 -0.86
C ARG A 98 -20.79 5.39 0.08
N LYS A 99 -22.11 5.14 0.13
CA LYS A 99 -23.02 5.82 1.05
C LYS A 99 -23.03 5.11 2.40
N PHE A 100 -22.79 5.87 3.46
CA PHE A 100 -22.86 5.49 4.87
C PHE A 100 -23.89 6.37 5.60
N PRO A 101 -24.28 6.03 6.84
CA PRO A 101 -25.18 6.87 7.63
C PRO A 101 -24.68 8.31 7.82
N ILE A 102 -23.36 8.52 7.82
CA ILE A 102 -22.74 9.85 7.95
C ILE A 102 -22.64 10.64 6.66
N GLY A 103 -22.94 10.03 5.51
CA GLY A 103 -22.76 10.66 4.20
C GLY A 103 -22.07 9.75 3.19
N GLN A 104 -21.72 10.32 2.04
CA GLN A 104 -20.98 9.62 1.00
C GLN A 104 -19.47 9.78 1.26
N LEU A 105 -18.74 8.67 1.26
CA LEU A 105 -17.29 8.64 1.43
C LEU A 105 -16.63 8.10 0.16
N LEU A 106 -15.46 8.64 -0.19
CA LEU A 106 -14.59 8.08 -1.22
C LEU A 106 -13.64 7.07 -0.58
N ILE A 107 -13.72 5.81 -1.01
CA ILE A 107 -12.92 4.70 -0.48
C ILE A 107 -11.97 4.23 -1.57
N SER A 108 -10.71 4.02 -1.19
CA SER A 108 -9.63 3.53 -2.05
C SER A 108 -8.91 2.35 -1.39
N PRO A 109 -9.53 1.15 -1.38
CA PRO A 109 -8.86 -0.05 -0.89
C PRO A 109 -7.68 -0.40 -1.79
N MET A 110 -6.70 -1.09 -1.21
CA MET A 110 -5.52 -1.68 -1.83
C MET A 110 -5.26 -3.01 -1.13
N ILE A 111 -5.67 -4.12 -1.75
CA ILE A 111 -5.47 -5.47 -1.24
C ILE A 111 -4.10 -5.95 -1.74
N VAL A 112 -3.27 -6.50 -0.87
CA VAL A 112 -1.93 -6.98 -1.21
C VAL A 112 -1.74 -8.37 -0.65
N MET A 113 -0.98 -9.18 -1.37
CA MET A 113 -0.59 -10.50 -0.91
C MET A 113 0.70 -10.38 -0.10
N GLU A 114 0.83 -11.17 0.96
CA GLU A 114 2.01 -11.20 1.82
C GLU A 114 3.31 -11.43 1.03
N GLU A 115 3.24 -12.26 0.00
CA GLU A 115 4.33 -12.59 -0.92
C GLU A 115 4.91 -11.33 -1.58
N SER A 116 4.10 -10.28 -1.79
CA SER A 116 4.55 -9.02 -2.38
C SER A 116 5.60 -8.31 -1.51
N TYR A 117 5.62 -8.55 -0.19
CA TYR A 117 6.62 -7.99 0.73
C TYR A 117 8.01 -8.63 0.56
N SER A 118 8.09 -9.81 -0.07
CA SER A 118 9.36 -10.47 -0.37
C SER A 118 9.96 -10.08 -1.72
N LEU A 119 9.23 -9.35 -2.58
CA LEU A 119 9.71 -9.00 -3.93
C LEU A 119 10.98 -8.15 -3.88
N ALA A 120 11.13 -7.28 -2.88
CA ALA A 120 12.36 -6.53 -2.69
C ALA A 120 13.55 -7.44 -2.28
N ASN A 121 13.31 -8.64 -1.73
CA ASN A 121 14.35 -9.57 -1.27
C ASN A 121 14.81 -10.58 -2.32
N GLU A 122 14.13 -10.64 -3.47
CA GLU A 122 14.58 -11.52 -4.55
C GLU A 122 15.99 -11.06 -4.95
N ASN A 123 16.94 -12.01 -4.97
CA ASN A 123 18.32 -11.77 -5.36
C ASN A 123 18.38 -11.39 -6.85
N TYR A 124 17.90 -10.20 -7.19
CA TYR A 124 18.25 -9.54 -8.43
C TYR A 124 19.75 -9.35 -8.36
N SER A 125 20.48 -9.96 -9.29
CA SER A 125 21.91 -9.74 -9.43
C SER A 125 22.16 -8.23 -9.36
N GLN A 126 23.06 -7.81 -8.45
CA GLN A 126 23.38 -6.41 -8.09
C GLN A 126 23.72 -5.49 -9.28
N GLU A 127 23.76 -6.03 -10.49
CA GLU A 127 24.24 -5.41 -11.72
C GLU A 127 23.13 -5.05 -12.72
N GLU A 128 21.86 -5.40 -12.46
CA GLU A 128 20.78 -5.08 -13.40
C GLU A 128 19.97 -3.84 -13.01
N ARG A 129 19.88 -2.93 -13.98
CA ARG A 129 19.20 -1.62 -14.01
C ARG A 129 17.67 -1.73 -14.01
N ASN A 130 17.11 -2.71 -13.31
CA ASN A 130 15.70 -3.03 -13.45
C ASN A 130 14.90 -2.41 -12.31
N ASP A 131 13.83 -1.71 -12.67
CA ASP A 131 12.81 -1.29 -11.72
C ASP A 131 12.24 -2.52 -11.02
N ILE A 132 12.08 -2.44 -9.69
CA ILE A 132 11.35 -3.45 -8.92
C ILE A 132 9.91 -2.96 -8.85
N LEU A 133 9.05 -3.62 -9.61
CA LEU A 133 7.65 -3.25 -9.77
C LEU A 133 6.74 -4.39 -9.31
N VAL A 134 5.61 -4.04 -8.71
CA VAL A 134 4.55 -5.01 -8.39
C VAL A 134 3.37 -4.82 -9.33
N PRO A 135 2.89 -5.88 -10.01
CA PRO A 135 1.69 -5.79 -10.82
C PRO A 135 0.47 -5.55 -9.96
N TRP A 136 -0.43 -4.73 -10.48
CA TRP A 136 -1.61 -4.26 -9.77
C TRP A 136 -2.81 -4.20 -10.71
N PHE A 137 -3.98 -4.70 -10.32
CA PHE A 137 -5.13 -4.78 -11.23
C PHE A 137 -6.23 -3.75 -10.91
N ARG A 138 -7.11 -3.44 -11.87
CA ARG A 138 -8.33 -2.63 -11.67
C ARG A 138 -9.38 -2.87 -12.76
N PRO A 139 -10.68 -2.64 -12.49
CA PRO A 139 -11.74 -2.92 -13.47
C PRO A 139 -11.95 -1.79 -14.49
N ARG A 140 -11.53 -0.56 -14.21
CA ARG A 140 -11.77 0.62 -15.07
C ARG A 140 -10.47 1.21 -15.61
N SER A 141 -10.50 1.70 -16.85
CA SER A 141 -9.45 2.59 -17.36
C SER A 141 -9.64 3.99 -16.79
N ARG A 142 -8.53 4.71 -16.62
CA ARG A 142 -8.54 6.17 -16.46
C ARG A 142 -8.18 6.79 -17.80
N GLU A 143 -8.66 8.01 -18.03
CA GLU A 143 -8.29 8.80 -19.21
C GLU A 143 -6.77 9.01 -19.28
N ARG A 144 -6.12 9.22 -18.13
CA ARG A 144 -4.66 9.27 -17.98
C ARG A 144 -4.16 8.14 -17.09
N VAL A 145 -3.02 7.60 -17.48
CA VAL A 145 -2.22 6.68 -16.65
C VAL A 145 -1.96 7.32 -15.27
N PRO A 146 -2.10 6.59 -14.15
CA PRO A 146 -1.74 7.13 -12.84
C PRO A 146 -0.26 7.48 -12.75
N GLU A 147 0.03 8.57 -12.05
CA GLU A 147 1.40 9.03 -11.81
C GLU A 147 1.69 9.00 -10.32
N SER A 148 2.90 8.61 -9.96
CA SER A 148 3.38 8.62 -8.58
C SER A 148 4.67 9.42 -8.47
N ILE A 149 4.75 10.28 -7.46
CA ILE A 149 5.99 10.91 -7.08
C ILE A 149 6.85 9.87 -6.34
N VAL A 150 8.13 9.80 -6.66
CA VAL A 150 9.12 8.94 -6.00
C VAL A 150 10.37 9.75 -5.63
N CYS A 151 11.14 9.30 -4.64
CA CYS A 151 12.29 10.05 -4.11
C CYS A 151 13.53 9.17 -3.93
N SER A 152 14.71 9.69 -4.26
CA SER A 152 15.99 8.97 -4.19
C SER A 152 16.68 9.10 -2.83
N PRO A 153 17.72 8.27 -2.53
CA PRO A 153 18.57 8.43 -1.35
C PRO A 153 19.23 9.81 -1.24
N LEU A 154 19.43 10.48 -2.38
CA LEU A 154 19.98 11.84 -2.44
C LEU A 154 18.90 12.93 -2.29
N LEU A 155 17.68 12.55 -1.89
CA LEU A 155 16.52 13.43 -1.71
C LEU A 155 16.09 14.14 -3.01
N GLN A 156 16.34 13.50 -4.15
CA GLN A 156 15.87 13.97 -5.46
C GLN A 156 14.52 13.35 -5.77
N TRP A 157 13.69 14.11 -6.49
CA TRP A 157 12.31 13.72 -6.77
C TRP A 157 12.11 13.53 -8.27
N MET A 158 11.30 12.55 -8.64
CA MET A 158 10.81 12.41 -10.01
C MET A 158 9.37 11.92 -10.03
N CYS A 159 8.72 12.11 -11.18
CA CYS A 159 7.41 11.55 -11.48
C CYS A 159 7.61 10.20 -12.17
N PHE A 160 6.97 9.16 -11.66
CA PHE A 160 6.93 7.83 -12.25
C PHE A 160 5.54 7.56 -12.83
N ASP A 161 5.49 7.26 -14.13
CA ASP A 161 4.26 6.92 -14.84
C ASP A 161 3.96 5.43 -14.67
N MET A 162 2.88 5.09 -13.96
CA MET A 162 2.51 3.69 -13.72
C MET A 162 2.00 3.03 -15.00
N GLN A 163 2.89 2.39 -15.77
CA GLN A 163 2.56 1.69 -17.01
C GLN A 163 1.25 0.90 -16.89
N GLN A 164 0.35 1.06 -17.88
CA GLN A 164 -0.95 0.38 -17.89
C GLN A 164 -1.12 -0.51 -19.13
N LEU A 165 -1.63 -1.72 -18.93
CA LEU A 165 -1.93 -2.70 -19.97
C LEU A 165 -3.31 -3.30 -19.73
N TYR A 166 -4.11 -3.46 -20.78
CA TYR A 166 -5.36 -4.20 -20.68
C TYR A 166 -5.10 -5.71 -20.85
N VAL A 167 -5.57 -6.51 -19.90
CA VAL A 167 -5.41 -7.97 -19.89
C VAL A 167 -6.75 -8.60 -20.21
N GLU A 168 -6.96 -8.92 -21.50
CA GLU A 168 -8.23 -9.40 -22.04
C GLU A 168 -8.76 -10.65 -21.32
N ALA A 169 -7.87 -11.62 -21.03
CA ALA A 169 -8.24 -12.87 -20.37
C ALA A 169 -8.91 -12.68 -19.00
N MET A 170 -8.59 -11.58 -18.30
CA MET A 170 -9.14 -11.27 -16.99
C MET A 170 -10.22 -10.18 -17.06
N ASN A 171 -10.36 -9.50 -18.20
CA ASN A 171 -11.19 -8.29 -18.38
C ASN A 171 -10.81 -7.19 -17.36
N LEU A 172 -9.51 -6.98 -17.15
CA LEU A 172 -8.96 -6.03 -16.18
C LEU A 172 -7.80 -5.23 -16.77
N TRP A 173 -7.57 -4.06 -16.20
CA TRP A 173 -6.35 -3.27 -16.45
C TRP A 173 -5.29 -3.63 -15.42
N GLN A 174 -4.09 -3.96 -15.91
CA GLN A 174 -2.88 -4.11 -15.13
C GLN A 174 -2.12 -2.78 -15.10
N LEU A 175 -1.65 -2.39 -13.92
CA LEU A 175 -0.76 -1.29 -13.63
C LEU A 175 0.53 -1.84 -13.03
N MET A 176 1.64 -1.14 -13.20
CA MET A 176 2.90 -1.44 -12.52
C MET A 176 3.17 -0.40 -11.44
N MET A 177 3.04 -0.79 -10.16
CA MET A 177 3.35 0.08 -9.04
C MET A 177 4.81 -0.08 -8.62
N PRO A 178 5.56 1.01 -8.43
CA PRO A 178 6.96 0.90 -8.05
C PRO A 178 7.15 0.50 -6.59
N ILE A 179 8.08 -0.43 -6.37
CA ILE A 179 8.75 -0.68 -5.09
C ILE A 179 10.07 0.11 -5.08
N ILE A 180 10.90 -0.06 -6.11
CA ILE A 180 12.12 0.72 -6.35
C ILE A 180 12.19 1.06 -7.85
N VAL A 181 12.48 2.31 -8.19
CA VAL A 181 12.71 2.76 -9.58
C VAL A 181 14.19 3.09 -9.76
N THR A 182 14.78 2.75 -10.90
CA THR A 182 16.16 3.11 -11.25
C THR A 182 16.17 4.06 -12.44
N ALA A 183 16.62 5.29 -12.23
CA ALA A 183 16.70 6.30 -13.28
C ALA A 183 17.97 7.14 -13.14
N GLU A 184 18.65 7.40 -14.26
CA GLU A 184 19.81 8.30 -14.33
C GLU A 184 20.95 7.96 -13.35
N GLY A 185 21.13 6.68 -13.03
CA GLY A 185 22.14 6.22 -12.05
C GLY A 185 21.73 6.37 -10.58
N SER A 186 20.50 6.81 -10.32
CA SER A 186 19.88 6.89 -8.99
C SER A 186 18.79 5.83 -8.81
N LYS A 187 18.58 5.40 -7.56
CA LYS A 187 17.43 4.57 -7.17
C LYS A 187 16.41 5.44 -6.45
N PHE A 188 15.12 5.18 -6.61
CA PHE A 188 14.02 5.93 -5.99
C PHE A 188 13.09 4.99 -5.23
N LEU A 189 12.60 5.46 -4.09
CA LEU A 189 11.62 4.78 -3.26
C LEU A 189 10.24 4.84 -3.89
N GLY A 190 9.66 3.67 -4.15
CA GLY A 190 8.37 3.54 -4.80
C GLY A 190 7.18 3.66 -3.86
N THR A 191 6.00 3.89 -4.45
CA THR A 191 4.72 4.07 -3.75
C THR A 191 4.33 2.85 -2.90
N PHE A 192 4.68 1.63 -3.33
CA PHE A 192 4.37 0.42 -2.56
C PHE A 192 4.95 0.50 -1.15
N VAL A 193 6.22 0.91 -1.04
CA VAL A 193 6.92 1.00 0.25
C VAL A 193 6.26 2.06 1.12
N GLU A 194 5.95 3.23 0.55
CA GLU A 194 5.26 4.30 1.28
C GLU A 194 3.92 3.84 1.85
N CYS A 195 3.08 3.20 1.05
CA CYS A 195 1.79 2.67 1.49
C CYS A 195 1.94 1.67 2.64
N ALA A 196 2.85 0.72 2.49
CA ALA A 196 3.08 -0.35 3.47
C ALA A 196 3.59 0.19 4.81
N VAL A 197 4.58 1.09 4.78
CA VAL A 197 5.29 1.51 5.99
C VAL A 197 4.62 2.69 6.69
N THR A 198 3.79 3.48 6.00
CA THR A 198 3.07 4.61 6.61
C THR A 198 1.67 4.26 7.10
N GLY A 199 1.24 3.00 6.97
CA GLY A 199 -0.09 2.56 7.37
C GLY A 199 -0.30 2.54 8.88
N ARG A 200 -1.43 3.11 9.35
CA ARG A 200 -1.93 2.94 10.71
C ARG A 200 -2.83 1.72 10.79
N PHE A 201 -2.43 0.77 11.62
CA PHE A 201 -3.12 -0.50 11.80
C PHE A 201 -4.47 -0.34 12.51
N PHE A 202 -5.51 -1.00 11.99
CA PHE A 202 -6.86 -1.00 12.58
C PHE A 202 -7.45 -2.39 12.85
N TYR A 203 -7.00 -3.43 12.15
CA TYR A 203 -7.54 -4.78 12.28
C TYR A 203 -6.51 -5.83 11.81
N GLY A 204 -6.55 -7.02 12.40
CA GLY A 204 -5.79 -8.19 11.99
C GLY A 204 -4.74 -8.66 13.02
N ASP A 205 -3.66 -9.24 12.54
CA ASP A 205 -2.50 -9.69 13.31
C ASP A 205 -1.38 -8.64 13.26
N ALA A 206 -1.21 -7.91 14.38
CA ALA A 206 -0.24 -6.82 14.46
C ALA A 206 1.21 -7.29 14.46
N GLU A 207 1.50 -8.48 15.01
CA GLU A 207 2.86 -9.03 15.09
C GLU A 207 3.30 -9.50 13.70
N ARG A 208 2.44 -10.23 12.99
CA ARG A 208 2.72 -10.63 11.60
C ARG A 208 2.86 -9.42 10.69
N TYR A 209 1.98 -8.43 10.82
CA TYR A 209 2.09 -7.19 10.04
C TYR A 209 3.41 -6.45 10.31
N ALA A 210 3.83 -6.36 11.57
CA ALA A 210 5.12 -5.77 11.93
C ALA A 210 6.30 -6.56 11.34
N ALA A 211 6.25 -7.89 11.36
CA ALA A 211 7.28 -8.74 10.76
C ALA A 211 7.39 -8.56 9.24
N LEU A 212 6.26 -8.36 8.54
CA LEU A 212 6.25 -8.06 7.12
C LEU A 212 6.86 -6.70 6.80
N ASN A 213 6.45 -5.65 7.53
CA ASN A 213 7.01 -4.32 7.37
C ASN A 213 8.52 -4.30 7.69
N LYS A 214 8.98 -5.06 8.70
CA LYS A 214 10.40 -5.26 9.00
C LYS A 214 11.15 -5.83 7.79
N LYS A 215 10.69 -6.96 7.26
CA LYS A 215 11.33 -7.63 6.09
C LYS A 215 11.41 -6.68 4.89
N LEU A 216 10.35 -5.92 4.60
CA LEU A 216 10.34 -4.94 3.52
C LEU A 216 11.33 -3.81 3.77
N LEU A 217 11.38 -3.25 4.99
CA LEU A 217 12.31 -2.19 5.35
C LEU A 217 13.76 -2.64 5.19
N GLU A 218 14.14 -3.77 5.80
CA GLU A 218 15.50 -4.32 5.71
C GLU A 218 15.91 -4.51 4.25
N SER A 219 15.01 -5.08 3.45
CA SER A 219 15.21 -5.30 2.03
C SER A 219 15.47 -4.03 1.23
N VAL A 220 14.56 -3.05 1.36
CA VAL A 220 14.63 -1.80 0.62
C VAL A 220 15.85 -0.99 1.05
N ILE A 221 16.18 -0.98 2.34
CA ILE A 221 17.38 -0.31 2.85
C ILE A 221 18.64 -0.96 2.27
N ASN A 222 18.73 -2.29 2.24
CA ASN A 222 19.86 -3.00 1.63
C ASN A 222 20.01 -2.64 0.14
N HIS A 223 18.91 -2.48 -0.59
CA HIS A 223 18.93 -2.06 -1.98
C HIS A 223 19.38 -0.61 -2.19
N LEU A 224 19.02 0.30 -1.27
CA LEU A 224 19.26 1.74 -1.40
C LEU A 224 20.61 2.19 -0.83
N PHE A 225 21.03 1.61 0.30
CA PHE A 225 22.17 2.06 1.11
C PHE A 225 23.30 1.02 1.18
N LEU A 226 23.49 0.24 0.11
CA LEU A 226 24.48 -0.85 -0.04
C LEU A 226 25.65 -0.77 0.96
N ASN A 227 25.69 -1.70 1.93
CA ASN A 227 26.73 -1.88 2.95
C ASN A 227 26.69 -0.96 4.18
N GLU A 228 25.62 -0.20 4.43
CA GLU A 228 25.46 0.48 5.71
C GLU A 228 25.12 -0.48 6.85
N LYS A 229 25.99 -0.53 7.88
CA LYS A 229 25.77 -1.35 9.09
C LYS A 229 24.72 -0.77 10.04
N ASN A 230 24.43 0.52 9.93
CA ASN A 230 23.45 1.23 10.73
C ASN A 230 22.40 1.81 9.80
N ILE A 231 21.15 1.41 9.99
CA ILE A 231 20.04 1.85 9.14
C ILE A 231 19.73 3.32 9.45
N PRO A 232 19.85 4.25 8.49
CA PRO A 232 19.63 5.67 8.73
C PRO A 232 18.11 5.96 8.65
N LEU A 233 17.36 5.63 9.71
CA LEU A 233 15.88 5.66 9.69
C LEU A 233 15.30 7.05 9.43
N ALA A 234 15.97 8.10 9.90
CA ALA A 234 15.55 9.47 9.65
C ALA A 234 15.77 9.85 8.18
N GLU A 235 16.86 9.37 7.57
CA GLU A 235 17.17 9.52 6.16
C GLU A 235 16.18 8.73 5.31
N PHE A 236 15.88 7.48 5.69
CA PHE A 236 14.84 6.67 5.05
C PHE A 236 13.47 7.39 5.10
N TYR A 237 13.09 7.96 6.24
CA TYR A 237 11.86 8.75 6.34
C TYR A 237 11.85 9.94 5.37
N LYS A 238 12.96 10.66 5.21
CA LYS A 238 13.05 11.80 4.27
C LYS A 238 12.86 11.39 2.81
N MET A 239 13.09 10.12 2.47
CA MET A 239 12.83 9.57 1.14
C MET A 239 11.34 9.24 0.90
N LEU A 240 10.48 9.29 1.91
CA LEU A 240 9.04 9.14 1.71
C LEU A 240 8.46 10.45 1.18
N THR A 241 7.53 10.38 0.23
CA THR A 241 6.81 11.56 -0.27
C THR A 241 5.93 12.19 0.80
N THR A 242 5.51 11.40 1.79
CA THR A 242 4.80 11.90 2.98
C THR A 242 5.64 12.85 3.82
N SER A 243 6.97 12.79 3.76
CA SER A 243 7.84 13.64 4.60
C SER A 243 7.64 15.13 4.40
N GLN A 244 7.23 15.54 3.20
CA GLN A 244 6.93 16.94 2.84
C GLN A 244 5.51 17.37 3.23
N LYS A 245 4.60 16.40 3.40
CA LYS A 245 3.16 16.64 3.58
C LYS A 245 2.70 16.46 5.03
N ALA A 246 3.45 15.67 5.80
CA ALA A 246 3.19 15.32 7.17
C ALA A 246 4.00 16.22 8.12
N GLY A 247 3.45 16.52 9.30
CA GLY A 247 4.13 17.33 10.31
C GLY A 247 5.27 16.57 11.00
N THR A 248 6.12 17.31 11.73
CA THR A 248 7.28 16.76 12.47
C THR A 248 6.91 15.61 13.40
N GLU A 249 5.80 15.75 14.14
CA GLU A 249 5.32 14.71 15.06
C GLU A 249 5.05 13.37 14.36
N PHE A 250 4.47 13.41 13.15
CA PHE A 250 4.26 12.19 12.37
C PHE A 250 5.58 11.53 11.98
N GLY A 251 6.55 12.33 11.52
CA GLY A 251 7.87 11.83 11.16
C GLY A 251 8.62 11.21 12.34
N GLU A 252 8.56 11.82 13.51
CA GLU A 252 9.16 11.26 14.74
C GLU A 252 8.49 9.94 15.13
N ASN A 253 7.16 9.87 15.12
CA ASN A 253 6.42 8.66 15.45
C ASN A 253 6.70 7.53 14.45
N LEU A 254 6.76 7.86 13.16
CA LEU A 254 7.04 6.89 12.11
C LEU A 254 8.48 6.36 12.19
N THR A 255 9.44 7.23 12.46
CA THR A 255 10.84 6.82 12.67
C THR A 255 10.98 5.90 13.90
N LYS A 256 10.27 6.19 14.99
CA LYS A 256 10.18 5.29 16.16
C LYS A 256 9.54 3.95 15.81
N GLN A 257 8.51 3.95 14.97
CA GLN A 257 7.86 2.73 14.49
C GLN A 257 8.81 1.88 13.66
N PHE A 258 9.59 2.48 12.75
CA PHE A 258 10.62 1.76 12.00
C PHE A 258 11.65 1.13 12.93
N ALA A 259 12.12 1.88 13.93
CA ALA A 259 13.06 1.36 14.92
C ALA A 259 12.47 0.18 15.71
N SER A 260 11.20 0.28 16.11
CA SER A 260 10.47 -0.80 16.79
C SER A 260 10.42 -2.06 15.93
N TRP A 261 10.02 -1.93 14.66
CA TRP A 261 9.96 -3.07 13.74
C TRP A 261 11.32 -3.74 13.55
N LEU A 262 12.39 -2.96 13.39
CA LEU A 262 13.74 -3.51 13.19
C LEU A 262 14.30 -4.19 14.44
N ASN A 263 14.05 -3.62 15.62
CA ASN A 263 14.56 -4.13 16.90
C ASN A 263 13.77 -5.32 17.47
N ASN A 264 12.51 -5.50 17.05
CA ASN A 264 11.75 -6.67 17.46
C ASN A 264 12.39 -7.92 16.85
N ALA A 265 12.87 -8.82 17.71
CA ALA A 265 13.27 -10.16 17.31
C ALA A 265 11.99 -10.89 16.88
N ALA A 266 11.92 -11.25 15.59
CA ALA A 266 10.96 -12.23 15.12
C ALA A 266 11.41 -13.63 15.55
#